data_AF-A0A8X6HK48-F1
#
_entry.id   AF-A0A8X6HK48-F1
#
_cell.length_a   1.000
_cell.length_b   1.000
_cell.length_c   1.000
_cell.angle_alpha   90.00
_cell.angle_beta   90.00
_cell.angle_gamma   90.00
#
_symmetry.space_group_name_H-M   'P 1'
#
loop_
_entity.id
_entity.type
_entity.pdbx_description
1 polymer ?
#
loop_
_entity_poly.entity_id
_entity_poly.type
_entity_poly.pdbx_seq_one_letter_code
_entity_poly.pdbx_strand_id
1 'polypeptide(L)'
;MEEAAPNLLEDLKLDLKNCRSRSYDNASNMSGVYSGLQSRIREKNVFAEFVPCAAYSLVGCFSAGKACTEAIVFFPFVQGLYSFFSSSIHRWNVLRDYERRSNEQKLKTEHRFLLLKSLSETRWSARADVLRAQVTRHNEIMNALEDLIEDNTQTPGTRVQLKDTANPRKFSEYFINGDF
;
A
#
# COMPACT_ATOMS: atom_id res chain seq x y z
N MET A 1 -5.81 14.86 22.49
CA MET A 1 -5.84 15.72 21.28
C MET A 1 -6.66 17.00 21.47
N GLU A 2 -7.64 17.02 22.38
CA GLU A 2 -8.58 18.14 22.61
C GLU A 2 -7.92 19.51 22.82
N GLU A 3 -6.80 19.56 23.55
CA GLU A 3 -6.12 20.83 23.86
C GLU A 3 -4.80 21.01 23.09
N ALA A 4 -4.28 19.95 22.46
CA ALA A 4 -2.93 19.98 21.88
C ALA A 4 -2.79 20.97 20.71
N ALA A 5 -3.80 21.06 19.85
CA ALA A 5 -3.78 21.95 18.69
C ALA A 5 -3.93 23.45 19.06
N PRO A 6 -4.90 23.86 19.91
CA PRO A 6 -4.97 25.26 20.34
C PRO A 6 -3.78 25.66 21.21
N ASN A 7 -3.31 24.81 22.13
CA ASN A 7 -2.15 25.12 22.98
C ASN A 7 -0.86 25.27 22.14
N LEU A 8 -0.66 24.44 21.11
CA LEU A 8 0.47 24.58 20.18
C LEU A 8 0.44 25.92 19.43
N LEU A 9 -0.73 26.41 19.05
CA LEU A 9 -0.86 27.71 18.39
C LEU A 9 -0.51 28.85 19.35
N GLU A 10 -0.92 28.74 20.61
CA GLU A 10 -0.56 29.70 21.66
C GLU A 10 0.95 29.70 21.93
N ASP A 11 1.58 28.52 22.01
CA ASP A 11 3.04 28.36 22.14
C ASP A 11 3.80 29.00 20.97
N LEU A 12 3.24 28.87 19.76
CA LEU A 12 3.78 29.49 18.53
C LEU A 12 3.39 30.97 18.37
N LYS A 13 2.66 31.55 19.34
CA LYS A 13 2.12 32.93 19.30
C LYS A 13 1.27 33.22 18.05
N LEU A 14 0.59 32.20 17.54
CA LEU A 14 -0.32 32.29 16.40
C LEU A 14 -1.75 32.46 16.92
N ASP A 15 -2.35 33.62 16.65
CA ASP A 15 -3.75 33.86 16.99
C ASP A 15 -4.68 33.06 16.08
N LEU A 16 -5.48 32.18 16.70
CA LEU A 16 -6.49 31.38 16.02
C LEU A 16 -7.52 32.24 15.27
N LYS A 17 -7.76 33.49 15.69
CA LYS A 17 -8.66 34.44 15.00
C LYS A 17 -8.18 34.82 13.61
N ASN A 18 -6.87 34.74 13.36
CA ASN A 18 -6.27 35.03 12.05
C ASN A 18 -6.30 33.82 11.11
N CYS A 19 -6.73 32.65 11.61
CA CYS A 19 -6.88 31.45 10.79
C CYS A 19 -8.06 31.58 9.82
N ARG A 20 -7.88 31.19 8.56
CA ARG A 20 -8.92 31.29 7.50
C ARG A 20 -9.21 29.96 6.81
N SER A 21 -8.21 29.13 6.58
CA SER A 21 -8.41 27.85 5.91
C SER A 21 -7.39 26.85 6.40
N ARG A 22 -7.82 25.62 6.69
CA ARG A 22 -6.92 24.55 7.14
C ARG A 22 -7.22 23.24 6.45
N SER A 23 -6.15 22.56 6.06
CA SER A 23 -6.22 21.23 5.48
C SER A 23 -5.64 20.17 6.40
N TYR A 24 -6.44 19.16 6.71
CA TYR A 24 -6.03 17.98 7.50
C TYR A 24 -6.56 16.70 6.84
N ASP A 25 -6.22 15.53 7.39
CA ASP A 25 -6.80 14.26 6.93
C ASP A 25 -8.33 14.22 7.16
N ASN A 26 -9.03 13.36 6.42
CA ASN A 26 -10.48 13.17 6.60
C ASN A 26 -10.79 12.07 7.63
N ALA A 27 -9.88 11.80 8.57
CA ALA A 27 -10.19 10.89 9.65
C ALA A 27 -11.29 11.51 10.53
N SER A 28 -12.17 10.70 11.11
CA SER A 28 -13.35 11.19 11.83
C SER A 28 -13.03 12.09 13.02
N ASN A 29 -11.86 11.90 13.65
CA ASN A 29 -11.34 12.78 14.69
C ASN A 29 -10.92 14.16 14.18
N MET A 30 -10.61 14.31 12.88
CA MET A 30 -10.19 15.56 12.24
C MET A 30 -11.33 16.23 11.49
N SER A 31 -12.05 15.50 10.65
CA SER A 31 -13.16 15.98 9.80
C SER A 31 -14.56 15.68 10.36
N GLY A 32 -14.68 15.20 11.59
CA GLY A 32 -15.98 14.96 12.21
C GLY A 32 -16.77 16.26 12.39
N VAL A 33 -18.06 16.26 12.04
CA VAL A 33 -18.94 17.44 12.10
C VAL A 33 -19.40 17.78 13.53
N TYR A 34 -19.40 16.80 14.44
CA TYR A 34 -19.87 17.01 15.82
C TYR A 34 -18.73 17.09 16.83
N SER A 35 -17.73 16.21 16.72
CA SER A 35 -16.63 16.09 17.69
C SER A 35 -15.26 16.09 17.03
N GLY A 36 -15.20 16.36 15.73
CA GLY A 36 -13.95 16.48 15.00
C GLY A 36 -13.21 17.76 15.36
N LEU A 37 -11.91 17.76 15.14
CA LEU A 37 -11.06 18.93 15.31
C LEU A 37 -11.60 20.12 14.49
N GLN A 38 -12.07 19.89 13.26
CA GLN A 38 -12.65 20.95 12.43
C GLN A 38 -13.81 21.69 13.12
N SER A 39 -14.71 20.98 13.80
CA SER A 39 -15.90 21.58 14.40
C SER A 39 -15.54 22.42 15.60
N ARG A 40 -14.64 21.91 16.46
CA ARG A 40 -14.12 22.64 17.62
C ARG A 40 -13.34 23.89 17.22
N ILE A 41 -12.63 23.86 16.11
CA ILE A 41 -11.94 25.04 15.57
C ILE A 41 -12.97 26.05 15.05
N ARG A 42 -13.98 25.58 14.33
CA ARG A 42 -15.03 26.42 13.75
C ARG A 42 -15.88 27.11 14.82
N GLU A 43 -16.10 26.45 15.96
CA GLU A 43 -16.72 27.06 17.15
C GLU A 43 -15.92 28.28 17.66
N LYS A 44 -14.57 28.19 17.63
CA LYS A 44 -13.70 29.29 18.07
C LYS A 44 -13.47 30.36 17.00
N ASN A 45 -13.51 29.97 15.72
CA ASN A 45 -13.37 30.87 14.59
C ASN A 45 -14.18 30.35 13.39
N VAL A 46 -15.34 30.97 13.15
CA VAL A 46 -16.27 30.62 12.07
C VAL A 46 -15.63 30.73 10.68
N PHE A 47 -14.59 31.55 10.53
CA PHE A 47 -13.90 31.77 9.26
C PHE A 47 -12.80 30.75 8.99
N ALA A 48 -12.47 29.86 9.93
CA ALA A 48 -11.46 28.83 9.72
C ALA A 48 -12.07 27.61 9.03
N GLU A 49 -12.21 27.68 7.70
CA GLU A 49 -12.83 26.63 6.90
C GLU A 49 -11.95 25.38 6.80
N PHE A 50 -12.59 24.21 6.85
CA PHE A 50 -11.92 22.93 6.65
C PHE A 50 -11.86 22.59 5.16
N VAL A 51 -10.64 22.34 4.69
CA VAL A 51 -10.37 21.88 3.34
C VAL A 51 -9.86 20.44 3.43
N PRO A 52 -10.57 19.44 2.87
CA PRO A 52 -10.07 18.07 2.83
C PRO A 52 -8.67 17.98 2.22
N CYS A 53 -7.75 17.27 2.86
CA CYS A 53 -6.44 17.03 2.27
C CYS A 53 -6.57 16.22 0.97
N ALA A 54 -6.14 16.80 -0.16
CA ALA A 54 -6.21 16.17 -1.47
C ALA A 54 -5.56 14.77 -1.49
N ALA A 55 -4.45 14.58 -0.77
CA ALA A 55 -3.77 13.29 -0.67
C ALA A 55 -4.66 12.20 -0.05
N TYR A 56 -5.53 12.56 0.90
CA TYR A 56 -6.46 11.62 1.54
C TYR A 56 -7.75 11.47 0.72
N SER A 57 -8.24 12.51 0.05
CA SER A 57 -9.36 12.42 -0.87
C SER A 57 -9.09 11.45 -2.04
N LEU A 58 -7.84 11.35 -2.49
CA LEU A 58 -7.40 10.35 -3.46
C LEU A 58 -7.48 8.91 -2.91
N VAL A 59 -7.29 8.70 -1.61
CA VAL A 59 -7.50 7.38 -0.95
C VAL A 59 -8.99 7.01 -0.93
N GLY A 60 -9.87 8.00 -0.73
CA GLY A 60 -11.32 7.83 -0.76
C GLY A 60 -11.86 7.44 -2.15
N CYS A 61 -11.41 8.10 -3.21
CA CYS A 61 -11.79 7.76 -4.59
C CYS A 61 -11.36 6.33 -4.97
N PHE A 62 -10.20 5.85 -4.50
CA PHE A 62 -9.79 4.47 -4.78
C PHE A 62 -10.51 3.42 -3.92
N SER A 63 -10.99 3.79 -2.72
CA SER A 63 -11.92 2.93 -1.98
C SER A 63 -13.22 2.70 -2.77
N ALA A 64 -13.62 3.67 -3.61
CA ALA A 64 -14.67 3.47 -4.61
C ALA A 64 -14.20 2.65 -5.84
N GLY A 65 -12.89 2.56 -6.08
CA GLY A 65 -12.26 1.57 -6.98
C GLY A 65 -12.44 0.10 -6.53
N LYS A 66 -12.95 -0.15 -5.32
CA LYS A 66 -13.61 -1.43 -4.97
C LYS A 66 -14.86 -1.72 -5.82
N ALA A 67 -15.25 -0.84 -6.73
CA ALA A 67 -16.24 -1.12 -7.77
C ALA A 67 -15.65 -1.89 -8.97
N CYS A 68 -14.32 -1.94 -9.12
CA CYS A 68 -13.65 -2.74 -10.15
C CYS A 68 -13.45 -4.16 -9.64
N THR A 69 -14.18 -5.10 -10.23
CA THR A 69 -14.15 -6.53 -9.85
C THR A 69 -12.75 -7.12 -9.95
N GLU A 70 -11.99 -6.71 -10.96
CA GLU A 70 -10.63 -7.14 -11.23
C GLU A 70 -9.69 -6.68 -10.12
N ALA A 71 -9.79 -5.42 -9.70
CA ALA A 71 -9.00 -4.89 -8.59
C ALA A 71 -9.33 -5.58 -7.26
N ILE A 72 -10.60 -5.92 -7.02
CA ILE A 72 -11.03 -6.64 -5.81
C ILE A 72 -10.37 -8.01 -5.69
N VAL A 73 -10.13 -8.71 -6.80
CA VAL A 73 -9.47 -10.03 -6.76
C VAL A 73 -7.94 -9.89 -6.79
N PHE A 74 -7.44 -8.92 -7.55
CA PHE A 74 -6.01 -8.70 -7.73
C PHE A 74 -5.27 -8.29 -6.46
N PHE A 75 -5.73 -7.27 -5.72
CA PHE A 75 -5.00 -6.79 -4.54
C PHE A 75 -4.88 -7.84 -3.42
N PRO A 76 -5.92 -8.61 -3.08
CA PRO A 76 -5.79 -9.74 -2.16
C PRO A 76 -4.81 -10.80 -2.63
N PHE A 77 -4.74 -11.09 -3.93
CA PHE A 77 -3.77 -12.01 -4.49
C PHE A 77 -2.32 -11.54 -4.26
N VAL A 78 -2.05 -10.26 -4.53
CA VAL A 78 -0.75 -9.62 -4.27
C VAL A 78 -0.38 -9.67 -2.78
N GLN A 79 -1.34 -9.41 -1.88
CA GLN A 79 -1.11 -9.54 -0.45
C GLN A 79 -0.84 -11.00 -0.03
N GLY A 80 -1.50 -11.95 -0.69
CA GLY A 80 -1.29 -13.39 -0.49
C GLY A 80 0.14 -13.81 -0.83
N LEU A 81 0.66 -13.36 -1.97
CA LEU A 81 2.05 -13.58 -2.38
C LEU A 81 3.04 -13.02 -1.35
N TYR A 82 2.84 -11.77 -0.92
CA TYR A 82 3.70 -11.16 0.09
C TYR A 82 3.68 -11.96 1.39
N SER A 83 2.49 -12.27 1.91
CA SER A 83 2.30 -13.05 3.15
C SER A 83 2.92 -14.45 3.05
N PHE A 84 2.86 -15.07 1.86
CA PHE A 84 3.48 -16.35 1.60
C PHE A 84 5.00 -16.27 1.76
N PHE A 85 5.67 -15.35 1.06
CA PHE A 85 7.12 -15.22 1.19
C PHE A 85 7.56 -14.74 2.58
N SER A 86 6.85 -13.77 3.16
CA SER A 86 7.23 -13.17 4.45
C SER A 86 7.01 -14.10 5.65
N SER A 87 6.20 -15.15 5.51
CA SER A 87 5.94 -16.11 6.59
C SER A 87 7.04 -17.17 6.75
N SER A 88 8.09 -17.18 5.91
CA SER A 88 9.26 -18.04 6.12
C SER A 88 10.54 -17.35 5.69
N ILE A 89 11.53 -17.33 6.58
CA ILE A 89 12.87 -16.81 6.30
C ILE A 89 13.51 -17.55 5.12
N HIS A 90 13.28 -18.86 5.01
CA HIS A 90 13.79 -19.65 3.89
C HIS A 90 13.19 -19.19 2.55
N ARG A 91 11.84 -19.11 2.47
CA ARG A 91 11.15 -18.65 1.26
C ARG A 91 11.55 -17.22 0.88
N TRP A 92 11.69 -16.36 1.88
CA TRP A 92 12.16 -14.98 1.68
C TRP A 92 13.58 -14.92 1.12
N ASN A 93 14.48 -15.80 1.58
CA ASN A 93 15.85 -15.86 1.07
C ASN A 93 15.91 -16.37 -0.37
N VAL A 94 15.10 -17.37 -0.74
CA VAL A 94 15.01 -17.84 -2.13
C VAL A 94 14.60 -16.69 -3.06
N LEU A 95 13.56 -15.94 -2.70
CA LEU A 95 13.14 -14.75 -3.46
C LEU A 95 14.28 -13.72 -3.57
N ARG A 96 14.95 -13.42 -2.46
CA ARG A 96 16.07 -12.45 -2.44
C ARG A 96 17.27 -12.88 -3.27
N ASP A 97 17.52 -14.18 -3.38
CA ASP A 97 18.61 -14.70 -4.21
C ASP A 97 18.32 -14.50 -5.69
N TYR A 98 17.08 -14.74 -6.12
CA TYR A 98 16.63 -14.39 -7.48
C TYR A 98 16.72 -12.89 -7.77
N GLU A 99 16.30 -12.07 -6.81
CA GLU A 99 16.41 -10.61 -6.92
C GLU A 99 17.87 -10.13 -7.03
N ARG A 100 18.79 -10.74 -6.26
CA ARG A 100 20.22 -10.42 -6.31
C ARG A 100 20.82 -10.78 -7.67
N ARG A 101 20.54 -11.97 -8.19
CA ARG A 101 21.05 -12.44 -9.49
C ARG A 101 20.56 -11.54 -10.64
N SER A 102 19.30 -11.10 -10.61
CA SER A 102 18.74 -10.17 -11.61
C SER A 102 19.36 -8.77 -11.52
N ASN A 103 19.60 -8.27 -10.30
CA ASN A 103 20.20 -6.95 -10.08
C ASN A 103 21.70 -6.89 -10.44
N GLU A 104 22.45 -7.98 -10.27
CA GLU A 104 23.86 -8.06 -10.70
C GLU A 104 24.00 -7.95 -12.23
N GLN A 105 22.98 -8.37 -12.99
CA GLN A 105 22.91 -8.23 -14.45
C GLN A 105 22.47 -6.83 -14.93
N LYS A 106 21.73 -6.08 -14.12
CA LYS A 106 21.23 -4.73 -14.43
C LYS A 106 22.04 -3.65 -13.69
N LEU A 107 23.28 -3.45 -14.12
CA LEU A 107 24.10 -2.33 -13.68
C LEU A 107 23.51 -1.00 -14.23
N LYS A 108 23.09 -0.09 -13.33
CA LYS A 108 22.73 1.34 -13.57
C LYS A 108 21.28 1.72 -13.98
N THR A 109 20.27 1.23 -13.28
CA THR A 109 18.97 1.95 -13.25
C THR A 109 18.48 2.14 -11.82
N GLU A 110 17.83 3.26 -11.56
CA GLU A 110 17.42 3.77 -10.23
C GLU A 110 16.47 2.84 -9.44
N HIS A 111 16.07 1.70 -10.00
CA HIS A 111 15.14 0.73 -9.42
C HIS A 111 15.79 -0.26 -8.45
N ARG A 112 16.75 0.20 -7.65
CA ARG A 112 17.67 -0.67 -6.89
C ARG A 112 17.02 -1.48 -5.75
N PHE A 113 15.76 -1.23 -5.39
CA PHE A 113 15.13 -1.84 -4.20
C PHE A 113 13.61 -2.04 -4.32
N LEU A 114 13.13 -2.57 -5.44
CA LEU A 114 11.70 -2.84 -5.60
C LEU A 114 11.21 -4.09 -4.86
N LEU A 115 11.65 -4.37 -3.64
CA LEU A 115 11.23 -5.57 -2.86
C LEU A 115 9.71 -5.77 -2.88
N LEU A 116 9.27 -7.03 -2.81
CA LEU A 116 7.87 -7.38 -2.57
C LEU A 116 7.46 -6.69 -1.25
N LYS A 117 6.50 -5.79 -1.34
CA LYS A 117 6.01 -4.99 -0.21
C LYS A 117 4.61 -5.41 0.16
N SER A 118 4.28 -5.33 1.45
CA SER A 118 2.89 -5.44 1.89
C SER A 118 2.08 -4.30 1.30
N LEU A 119 0.82 -4.57 0.94
CA LEU A 119 -0.13 -3.53 0.60
C LEU A 119 -0.43 -2.71 1.87
N SER A 120 -0.38 -1.39 1.73
CA SER A 120 -0.87 -0.49 2.76
C SER A 120 -2.33 -0.17 2.49
N GLU A 121 -3.16 -0.29 3.53
CA GLU A 121 -4.55 0.16 3.48
C GLU A 121 -4.67 1.68 3.47
N THR A 122 -3.72 2.38 4.10
CA THR A 122 -3.81 3.81 4.39
C THR A 122 -2.91 4.69 3.51
N ARG A 123 -1.95 4.13 2.78
CA ARG A 123 -0.99 4.88 1.94
C ARG A 123 -1.02 4.40 0.49
N TRP A 124 -1.77 5.09 -0.35
CA TRP A 124 -1.92 4.77 -1.78
C TRP A 124 -0.60 4.72 -2.55
N SER A 125 0.35 5.63 -2.30
CA SER A 125 1.66 5.63 -2.97
C SER A 125 2.41 4.30 -2.77
N ALA A 126 2.25 3.67 -1.61
CA ALA A 126 2.83 2.36 -1.35
C ALA A 126 2.24 1.26 -2.24
N ARG A 127 0.98 1.37 -2.69
CA ARG A 127 0.38 0.40 -3.62
C ARG A 127 0.94 0.53 -5.03
N ALA A 128 1.13 1.77 -5.52
CA ALA A 128 1.77 1.99 -6.81
C ALA A 128 3.20 1.42 -6.84
N ASP A 129 3.93 1.57 -5.73
CA ASP A 129 5.25 0.97 -5.57
C ASP A 129 5.20 -0.56 -5.54
N VAL A 130 4.20 -1.16 -4.88
CA VAL A 130 3.96 -2.62 -4.86
C VAL A 130 3.69 -3.14 -6.27
N LEU A 131 2.82 -2.46 -7.04
CA LEU A 131 2.50 -2.83 -8.41
C LEU A 131 3.74 -2.78 -9.31
N ARG A 132 4.47 -1.66 -9.27
CA ARG A 132 5.72 -1.50 -10.02
C ARG A 132 6.73 -2.58 -9.66
N ALA A 133 6.85 -2.92 -8.38
CA ALA A 133 7.74 -3.96 -7.89
C ALA A 133 7.40 -5.36 -8.41
N GLN A 134 6.12 -5.68 -8.52
CA GLN A 134 5.67 -6.97 -9.02
C GLN A 134 5.74 -7.08 -10.54
N VAL A 135 5.27 -6.09 -11.28
CA VAL A 135 5.31 -6.10 -12.75
C VAL A 135 6.75 -6.17 -13.25
N THR A 136 7.64 -5.37 -12.65
CA THR A 136 9.05 -5.34 -13.07
C THR A 136 9.77 -6.65 -12.79
N ARG A 137 9.31 -7.43 -11.80
CA ARG A 137 10.03 -8.62 -11.29
C ARG A 137 9.20 -9.90 -11.36
N HIS A 138 8.27 -9.93 -12.30
CA HIS A 138 7.30 -11.02 -12.41
C HIS A 138 8.01 -12.35 -12.69
N ASN A 139 9.02 -12.35 -13.57
CA ASN A 139 9.78 -13.55 -13.94
C ASN A 139 10.53 -14.11 -12.73
N GLU A 140 11.16 -13.25 -11.93
CA GLU A 140 11.91 -13.63 -10.75
C GLU A 140 11.00 -14.23 -9.67
N ILE A 141 9.80 -13.68 -9.48
CA ILE A 141 8.81 -14.23 -8.56
C ILE A 141 8.33 -15.60 -9.02
N MET A 142 8.07 -15.78 -10.33
CA MET A 142 7.63 -17.06 -10.88
C MET A 142 8.71 -18.13 -10.75
N ASN A 143 9.95 -17.83 -11.12
CA ASN A 143 11.06 -18.77 -10.98
C ASN A 143 11.28 -19.17 -9.51
N ALA A 144 11.15 -18.22 -8.57
CA ALA A 144 11.24 -18.54 -7.14
C ALA A 144 10.08 -19.42 -6.65
N LEU A 145 8.87 -19.25 -7.20
CA LEU A 145 7.73 -20.12 -6.89
C LEU A 145 7.92 -21.52 -7.46
N GLU A 146 8.43 -21.65 -8.67
CA GLU A 146 8.73 -22.93 -9.32
C GLU A 146 9.77 -23.74 -8.54
N ASP A 147 10.88 -23.11 -8.14
CA ASP A 147 11.90 -23.73 -7.28
C ASP A 147 11.32 -24.26 -5.96
N LEU A 148 10.43 -23.47 -5.34
CA LEU A 148 9.77 -23.85 -4.08
C LEU A 148 8.74 -24.98 -4.26
N ILE A 149 8.16 -25.13 -5.46
CA ILE A 149 7.26 -26.24 -5.79
C ILE A 149 8.06 -27.55 -5.89
N GLU A 150 9.23 -27.49 -6.53
CA GLU A 150 10.11 -28.65 -6.71
C GLU A 150 10.81 -29.08 -5.41
N ASP A 151 10.95 -28.17 -4.45
CA ASP A 151 11.52 -28.45 -3.12
C ASP A 151 10.64 -29.43 -2.30
N ASN A 152 11.17 -30.64 -2.08
CA ASN A 152 10.56 -31.72 -1.29
C ASN A 152 10.60 -31.50 0.23
N THR A 153 11.27 -30.46 0.70
CA THR A 153 11.32 -30.12 2.13
C THR A 153 10.15 -29.26 2.60
N GLN A 154 9.36 -28.71 1.66
CA GLN A 154 8.17 -27.91 1.99
C GLN A 154 7.01 -28.79 2.48
N THR A 155 6.22 -28.28 3.43
CA THR A 155 5.06 -29.03 3.93
C THR A 155 4.02 -29.25 2.82
N PRO A 156 3.25 -30.35 2.86
CA PRO A 156 2.23 -30.65 1.84
C PRO A 156 1.21 -29.51 1.64
N GLY A 157 0.83 -28.81 2.73
CA GLY A 157 -0.07 -27.65 2.66
C GLY A 157 0.55 -26.45 1.92
N THR A 158 1.85 -26.20 2.14
CA THR A 158 2.60 -25.16 1.40
C THR A 158 2.67 -25.48 -0.09
N ARG A 159 2.80 -26.76 -0.47
CA ARG A 159 2.86 -27.22 -1.86
C ARG A 159 1.53 -27.06 -2.60
N VAL A 160 0.41 -27.30 -1.92
CA VAL A 160 -0.92 -27.02 -2.47
C VAL A 160 -1.12 -25.52 -2.67
N GLN A 161 -0.76 -24.71 -1.66
CA GLN A 161 -0.85 -23.25 -1.76
C GLN A 161 0.06 -22.69 -2.87
N LEU A 162 1.25 -23.25 -3.06
CA LEU A 162 2.17 -22.90 -4.14
C LEU A 162 1.58 -23.22 -5.52
N LYS A 163 1.01 -24.41 -5.72
CA LYS A 163 0.38 -24.79 -7.00
C LYS A 163 -0.82 -23.90 -7.35
N ASP A 164 -1.59 -23.48 -6.35
CA ASP A 164 -2.69 -22.53 -6.54
C ASP A 164 -2.20 -21.11 -6.85
N THR A 165 -1.10 -20.68 -6.23
CA THR A 165 -0.54 -19.33 -6.37
C THR A 165 0.28 -19.18 -7.64
N ALA A 166 1.00 -20.22 -8.05
CA ALA A 166 1.81 -20.28 -9.27
C ALA A 166 0.99 -20.66 -10.51
N ASN A 167 -0.32 -20.90 -10.39
CA ASN A 167 -1.15 -21.26 -11.54
C ASN A 167 -1.09 -20.14 -12.58
N PRO A 168 -0.48 -20.39 -13.76
CA PRO A 168 -0.23 -19.36 -14.74
C PRO A 168 -1.52 -18.81 -15.34
N ARG A 169 -2.67 -19.51 -15.24
CA ARG A 169 -3.97 -18.99 -15.69
C ARG A 169 -4.51 -17.87 -14.81
N LYS A 170 -4.37 -17.98 -13.48
CA LYS A 170 -4.73 -16.88 -12.57
C LYS A 170 -3.77 -15.72 -12.75
N PHE A 171 -2.48 -15.99 -12.92
CA PHE A 171 -1.48 -14.93 -13.07
C PHE A 171 -1.56 -14.23 -14.44
N SER A 172 -1.74 -14.96 -15.54
CA SER A 172 -1.82 -14.37 -16.89
C SER A 172 -3.10 -13.58 -17.14
N GLU A 173 -4.24 -14.02 -16.55
CA GLU A 173 -5.49 -13.25 -16.60
C GLU A 173 -5.34 -11.85 -16.02
N TYR A 174 -4.53 -11.67 -14.97
CA TYR A 174 -4.34 -10.35 -14.35
C TYR A 174 -3.16 -9.54 -14.90
N PHE A 175 -2.13 -10.19 -15.45
CA PHE A 175 -0.87 -9.52 -15.81
C PHE A 175 -0.59 -9.44 -17.32
N ILE A 176 -1.23 -10.26 -18.17
CA ILE A 176 -0.95 -10.31 -19.62
C ILE A 176 -2.08 -9.69 -20.45
N ASN A 177 -3.33 -9.72 -19.98
CA ASN A 177 -4.48 -9.16 -20.70
C ASN A 177 -4.93 -7.76 -20.21
N GLY A 178 -4.19 -7.17 -19.27
CA GLY A 178 -4.45 -5.82 -18.78
C GLY A 178 -3.67 -4.79 -19.58
N ASP A 179 -4.29 -4.22 -20.62
CA ASP A 179 -3.86 -2.95 -21.19
C ASP A 179 -4.00 -1.88 -20.08
N PHE A 180 -2.88 -1.54 -19.43
CA PHE A 180 -2.74 -0.35 -18.59
C PHE A 180 -2.30 0.85 -19.43
#